data_AF-A0A1Q3V6L1-F1
#
_entry.id   AF-A0A1Q3V6L1-F1
#
_cell.length_a   1.000
_cell.length_b   1.000
_cell.length_c   1.000
_cell.angle_alpha   90.00
_cell.angle_beta   90.00
_cell.angle_gamma   90.00
#
_symmetry.space_group_name_H-M   'P 1'
#
loop_
_entity.id
_entity.type
_entity.pdbx_description
1 polymer ?
#
loop_
_entity_poly.entity_id
_entity_poly.type
_entity_poly.pdbx_seq_one_letter_code
_entity_poly.pdbx_strand_id
1 'polypeptide(L)' 'MRIALYIEEGVEQIVLTPESDTERGIIAKLHSADHDLSIKQGSFYECQGGWVRQGKGEDSTFIVLRAKAVQS' A
#
# COMPACT_ATOMS: atom_id res chain seq x y z
N MET A 1 5.39 -8.97 -7.17
CA MET A 1 5.75 -7.54 -7.02
C MET A 1 7.12 -7.47 -6.43
N ARG A 2 8.03 -6.71 -7.07
CA ARG A 2 9.31 -6.34 -6.46
C ARG A 2 9.18 -5.00 -5.74
N ILE A 3 9.75 -4.94 -4.54
CA ILE A 3 9.74 -3.77 -3.68
C ILE A 3 11.19 -3.42 -3.35
N ALA A 4 11.56 -2.14 -3.48
CA ALA A 4 12.88 -1.65 -3.10
C ALA A 4 12.75 -0.31 -2.36
N LEU A 5 13.65 -0.08 -1.41
CA LEU A 5 13.91 1.23 -0.83
C LEU A 5 15.12 1.81 -1.55
N TYR A 6 14.96 3.01 -2.12
CA TYR A 6 16.02 3.71 -2.83
C TYR A 6 16.35 5.01 -2.10
N ILE A 7 17.62 5.19 -1.75
CA ILE A 7 18.10 6.37 -1.04
C ILE A 7 19.29 6.90 -1.82
N GLU A 8 19.11 8.03 -2.48
CA GLU A 8 20.16 8.70 -3.25
C GLU A 8 19.94 10.22 -3.21
N GLU A 9 21.03 10.98 -3.04
CA GLU A 9 21.02 12.45 -3.03
C GLU A 9 19.96 13.10 -2.10
N GLY A 10 19.68 12.47 -0.96
CA GLY A 10 18.72 12.99 0.02
C GLY A 10 17.25 12.73 -0.33
N VAL A 11 16.98 11.91 -1.35
CA VAL A 11 15.63 11.45 -1.69
C VAL A 11 15.45 10.00 -1.22
N GLU A 12 14.43 9.77 -0.40
CA GLU A 12 14.00 8.44 0.01
C GLU A 12 12.79 8.02 -0.81
N GLN A 13 12.88 6.90 -1.54
CA GLN A 13 11.83 6.41 -2.42
C GLN A 13 11.44 4.98 -2.07
N ILE A 14 10.13 4.70 -2.14
CA ILE A 14 9.59 3.34 -2.11
C ILE A 14 9.26 2.98 -3.56
N VAL A 15 10.04 2.07 -4.14
CA VAL A 15 9.88 1.64 -5.53
C VAL A 15 9.03 0.37 -5.55
N LEU A 16 7.87 0.44 -6.20
CA LEU A 16 6.95 -0.67 -6.39
C LEU A 16 6.93 -1.07 -7.87
N THR A 17 7.47 -2.24 -8.19
CA THR A 17 7.51 -2.75 -9.57
C THR A 17 6.55 -3.93 -9.73
N PRO A 18 5.44 -3.78 -10.48
CA PRO A 18 4.47 -4.85 -10.66
C PRO A 18 4.99 -5.94 -11.60
N GLU A 19 4.71 -7.19 -11.27
CA GLU A 19 5.13 -8.39 -12.00
C GLU A 19 3.93 -9.18 -12.56
N SER A 20 2.73 -8.94 -12.01
CA SER A 20 1.46 -9.54 -12.49
C SER A 20 0.42 -8.48 -12.89
N ASP A 21 -0.64 -8.90 -13.59
CA ASP A 21 -1.73 -8.00 -13.99
C ASP A 21 -2.50 -7.45 -12.79
N THR A 22 -2.72 -8.27 -11.77
CA THR A 22 -3.33 -7.84 -10.50
C THR A 22 -2.54 -6.71 -9.86
N GLU A 23 -1.21 -6.84 -9.84
CA GLU A 23 -0.30 -5.83 -9.28
C GLU A 23 -0.29 -4.55 -10.10
N ARG A 24 -0.27 -4.66 -11.44
CA ARG A 24 -0.40 -3.50 -12.34
C ARG A 24 -1.69 -2.73 -12.08
N GLY A 25 -2.80 -3.44 -11.84
CA GLY A 25 -4.08 -2.84 -11.46
C GLY A 25 -4.01 -2.08 -10.13
N ILE A 26 -3.26 -2.57 -9.14
CA ILE A 26 -3.06 -1.86 -7.87
C ILE A 26 -2.22 -0.59 -8.08
N ILE A 27 -1.13 -0.66 -8.85
CA ILE A 27 -0.30 0.50 -9.17
C ILE A 27 -1.11 1.56 -9.93
N ALA A 28 -1.93 1.16 -10.90
CA ALA A 28 -2.81 2.08 -11.61
C ALA A 28 -3.74 2.85 -10.66
N LYS A 29 -4.25 2.20 -9.60
CA LYS A 29 -5.10 2.84 -8.58
C LYS A 29 -4.35 3.83 -7.68
N LEU A 30 -3.03 3.72 -7.53
CA LEU A 30 -2.24 4.75 -6.83
C LEU A 30 -2.24 6.08 -7.58
N HIS A 31 -2.43 6.03 -8.90
CA HIS A 31 -2.41 7.20 -9.78
C HIS A 31 -3.79 7.67 -10.23
N SER A 32 -4.85 6.98 -9.81
CA SER A 32 -6.22 7.28 -10.26
C SER A 32 -6.94 8.25 -9.32
N ALA A 33 -7.82 9.07 -9.89
CA ALA A 33 -8.58 10.06 -9.12
C ALA A 33 -9.79 9.47 -8.37
N ASP A 34 -10.13 8.21 -8.62
CA ASP A 34 -11.28 7.49 -8.07
C ASP A 34 -10.98 6.78 -6.73
N HIS A 35 -9.73 6.80 -6.26
CA HIS A 35 -9.34 6.27 -4.96
C HIS A 35 -8.73 7.37 -4.09
N ASP A 36 -9.01 7.31 -2.80
CA ASP A 36 -8.30 8.06 -1.76
C ASP A 36 -7.09 7.25 -1.30
N LEU A 37 -5.92 7.89 -1.33
CA LEU A 37 -4.67 7.35 -0.81
C LEU A 37 -4.44 7.87 0.61
N SER A 38 -4.11 6.97 1.54
CA SER A 38 -3.64 7.36 2.87
C SER A 38 -2.48 6.47 3.33
N ILE A 39 -1.56 7.06 4.08
CA ILE A 39 -0.46 6.35 4.74
C ILE A 39 -0.85 6.16 6.21
N LYS A 40 -0.72 4.93 6.72
CA LYS A 40 -1.02 4.56 8.10
C LYS A 40 0.16 3.81 8.71
N GLN A 41 0.30 3.89 10.02
CA GLN A 41 1.18 3.02 10.80
C GLN A 41 0.34 2.04 11.60
N GLY A 42 0.86 0.83 11.79
CA GLY A 42 0.17 -0.26 12.47
C GLY A 42 1.05 -1.50 12.57
N SER A 43 0.50 -2.60 13.07
CA SER A 43 1.17 -3.90 13.01
C SER A 43 0.62 -4.78 11.89
N PHE A 44 1.53 -5.39 11.12
CA PHE A 44 1.22 -6.44 10.16
C PHE A 44 1.74 -7.77 10.69
N TYR A 45 0.82 -8.68 11.05
CA TYR A 45 1.19 -10.03 11.51
C TYR A 45 0.21 -11.06 10.94
N GLU A 46 0.72 -12.26 10.69
CA GLU A 46 -0.10 -13.40 10.27
C GLU A 46 -0.99 -13.84 11.44
N CYS A 47 -2.31 -13.78 11.28
CA CYS A 47 -3.22 -14.52 12.15
C CYS A 47 -3.42 -15.92 11.56
N GLN A 48 -3.46 -16.96 12.42
CA GLN A 48 -3.61 -18.38 12.07
C GLN A 48 -4.90 -18.78 11.32
N GLY A 49 -5.65 -17.82 10.76
CA GLY A 49 -6.83 -18.03 9.93
C GLY A 49 -6.73 -17.43 8.52
N GLY A 50 -5.56 -16.96 8.08
CA GLY A 50 -5.40 -16.38 6.72
C GLY A 50 -5.98 -14.98 6.55
N TRP A 51 -6.39 -14.32 7.64
CA TRP A 51 -6.91 -12.95 7.64
C TRP A 51 -5.87 -11.99 8.21
N VAL A 52 -5.58 -10.88 7.49
CA VAL A 52 -4.71 -9.81 7.98
C VAL A 52 -5.55 -8.88 8.88
N ARG A 53 -5.23 -8.81 10.17
CA ARG A 53 -5.80 -7.80 11.09
C ARG A 53 -4.78 -6.70 11.35
N GLN A 54 -5.25 -5.45 11.41
CA GLN A 54 -4.44 -4.30 11.83
C GLN A 54 -4.41 -4.25 13.36
N GLY A 55 -3.22 -4.39 13.94
CA GLY A 55 -2.98 -4.24 15.38
C GLY A 55 -2.50 -2.83 15.77
N LYS A 56 -2.45 -2.55 17.08
CA LYS A 56 -2.07 -1.24 17.66
C LYS A 56 -0.55 -1.00 17.77
N GLY A 57 0.31 -1.92 17.34
CA GLY A 57 1.76 -1.64 17.28
C GLY A 57 2.09 -0.75 16.08
N GLU A 58 3.31 -0.20 16.03
CA GLU A 58 3.72 0.82 15.05
C GLU A 58 4.90 0.34 14.17
N ASP A 59 5.02 -0.96 13.96
CA ASP A 59 6.15 -1.61 13.31
C ASP A 59 6.03 -1.73 11.78
N SER A 60 4.86 -1.41 11.21
CA SER A 60 4.60 -1.48 9.77
C SER A 60 3.97 -0.19 9.23
N THR A 61 4.33 0.16 7.99
CA THR A 61 3.68 1.24 7.23
C THR A 61 2.75 0.66 6.18
N PHE A 62 1.53 1.20 6.09
CA PHE A 62 0.50 0.78 5.15
C PHE A 62 0.20 1.91 4.17
N ILE A 63 0.27 1.63 2.87
CA ILE A 63 -0.29 2.47 1.82
C ILE A 63 -1.70 1.94 1.52
N VAL A 64 -2.72 2.68 1.93
CA VAL A 64 -4.12 2.26 1.86
C VAL A 64 -4.82 3.01 0.73
N LEU A 65 -5.42 2.26 -0.18
CA LEU A 65 -6.28 2.76 -1.25
C LEU A 65 -7.73 2.46 -0.90
N ARG A 66 -8.57 3.50 -0.87
CA ARG A 66 -10.02 3.36 -0.65
C ARG A 66 -10.76 3.95 -1.84
N ALA A 67 -11.67 3.19 -2.45
CA ALA A 67 -12.52 3.73 -3.50
C ALA A 67 -13.31 4.92 -2.94
N LYS A 68 -13.35 6.02 -3.69
CA LYS A 68 -14.20 7.17 -3.35
C LYS A 68 -15.65 6.72 -3.42
N ALA A 69 -16.42 7.09 -2.41
CA ALA A 69 -17.87 6.91 -2.48
C ALA A 69 -18.38 7.68 -3.71
N VAL A 70 -19.11 7.00 -4.59
CA VAL A 70 -19.86 7.66 -5.65
C VAL A 70 -20.87 8.56 -4.94
N GLN A 71 -20.68 9.87 -5.01
CA GLN A 71 -21.72 10.80 -4.59
C GLN A 71 -22.84 10.67 -5.62
N SER A 72 -23.92 10.00 -5.21
CA SER A 72 -25.19 9.93 -5.92
C SER A 72 -25.91 11.27 -5.88
#